data_AF-A0A7V4EMN3-F1
#
_entry.id   AF-A0A7V4EMN3-F1
#
_cell.length_a   1.000
_cell.length_b   1.000
_cell.length_c   1.000
_cell.angle_alpha   90.00
_cell.angle_beta   90.00
_cell.angle_gamma   90.00
#
_symmetry.space_group_name_H-M   'P 1'
#
loop_
_entity.id
_entity.type
_entity.pdbx_description
1 polymer ?
#
loop_
_entity_poly.entity_id
_entity_poly.type
_entity_poly.pdbx_seq_one_letter_code
_entity_poly.pdbx_strand_id
1 'polypeptide(L)'
;MKKMCVMMALTLSLAWLAARPATAAQSEPAKAPAADAEKPPAGAPDLPALGKALCAAGQGTDIKALFALFEPVMFDAQMNMIREFLQSMAEENGEPVQDPMEGAIREFEIQAKENPLVVCRIENTAPGECSEQILQSYKDLNAAPQACGSVTMTSKMKLDEQEATEPVPAVQFNGRWFLFPAM
;
A
#
# COMPACT_ATOMS: atom_id res chain seq x y z
N MET A 1 35.50 -14.01 -17.10
CA MET A 1 34.10 -14.28 -16.74
C MET A 1 33.66 -13.18 -15.78
N LYS A 2 32.98 -12.16 -16.32
CA LYS A 2 32.62 -10.93 -15.60
C LYS A 2 31.41 -11.22 -14.72
N LYS A 3 31.59 -11.15 -13.40
CA LYS A 3 30.50 -11.04 -12.43
C LYS A 3 29.94 -9.63 -12.56
N MET A 4 28.79 -9.47 -13.20
CA MET A 4 28.03 -8.23 -13.12
C MET A 4 27.09 -8.34 -11.93
N CYS A 5 27.53 -7.77 -10.81
CA CYS A 5 26.65 -7.37 -9.72
C CYS A 5 25.64 -6.35 -10.28
N VAL A 6 24.43 -6.80 -10.59
CA VAL A 6 23.30 -5.88 -10.75
C VAL A 6 22.67 -5.74 -9.36
N MET A 7 23.36 -4.95 -8.52
CA MET A 7 22.72 -4.22 -7.43
C MET A 7 21.89 -3.11 -8.09
N MET A 8 20.61 -3.36 -8.34
CA MET A 8 19.67 -2.30 -8.71
C MET A 8 18.56 -2.25 -7.66
N ALA A 9 18.84 -1.43 -6.64
CA ALA A 9 17.92 -0.49 -6.01
C ALA A 9 16.42 -0.79 -6.09
N LEU A 10 15.93 -1.69 -5.22
CA LEU A 10 14.62 -1.53 -4.59
C LEU A 10 14.81 -0.70 -3.31
N THR A 11 15.21 0.57 -3.48
CA THR A 11 15.08 1.55 -2.43
C THR A 11 13.64 2.04 -2.48
N LEU A 12 12.78 1.46 -1.63
CA LEU A 12 11.56 2.11 -1.16
C LEU A 12 11.97 3.38 -0.43
N SER A 13 12.21 4.46 -1.19
CA SER A 13 12.55 5.76 -0.66
C SER A 13 11.29 6.40 -0.08
N LEU A 14 11.02 6.13 1.20
CA LEU A 14 10.12 6.87 2.10
C LEU A 14 10.66 8.28 2.42
N ALA A 15 11.21 8.96 1.42
CA ALA A 15 11.70 10.31 1.53
C ALA A 15 11.15 11.08 0.33
N TRP A 16 10.15 11.93 0.56
CA TRP A 16 10.09 13.31 0.06
C TRP A 16 8.71 13.94 0.30
N LEU A 17 8.62 14.80 1.32
CA LEU A 17 7.74 15.95 1.28
C LEU A 17 8.49 17.15 1.86
N ALA A 18 8.99 18.00 0.96
CA ALA A 18 9.36 19.37 1.27
C ALA A 18 8.45 20.31 0.45
N ALA A 19 8.03 21.40 1.11
CA ALA A 19 7.36 22.60 0.60
C ALA A 19 5.80 22.65 0.59
N ARG A 20 5.24 23.02 1.75
CA ARG A 20 4.45 24.24 2.11
C ARG A 20 3.62 25.04 1.05
N PRO A 21 2.63 25.86 1.49
CA PRO A 21 1.22 25.82 1.06
C PRO A 21 0.78 26.98 0.15
N ALA A 22 -0.41 26.88 -0.45
CA ALA A 22 -1.19 28.05 -0.86
C ALA A 22 -2.71 27.76 -0.88
N THR A 23 -3.45 28.79 -0.51
CA THR A 23 -4.86 28.84 -0.11
C THR A 23 -5.82 29.13 -1.28
N ALA A 24 -7.06 28.67 -1.12
CA ALA A 24 -8.33 29.35 -1.41
C ALA A 24 -9.17 29.02 -2.67
N ALA A 25 -10.46 28.78 -2.38
CA ALA A 25 -11.68 29.28 -3.04
C ALA A 25 -12.58 28.30 -3.83
N GLN A 26 -13.63 27.85 -3.12
CA GLN A 26 -15.06 27.71 -3.47
C GLN A 26 -15.49 27.61 -4.94
N SER A 27 -16.28 26.56 -5.24
CA SER A 27 -17.60 26.63 -5.93
C SER A 27 -18.32 25.26 -5.89
N GLU A 28 -19.54 25.22 -5.38
CA GLU A 28 -20.56 24.16 -5.55
C GLU A 28 -21.78 24.81 -6.27
N PRO A 29 -22.82 24.10 -6.76
CA PRO A 29 -23.01 22.64 -6.81
C PRO A 29 -23.60 22.12 -8.15
N ALA A 30 -23.52 20.80 -8.39
CA ALA A 30 -24.46 20.11 -9.29
C ALA A 30 -24.78 18.70 -8.78
N LYS A 31 -26.06 18.50 -8.49
CA LYS A 31 -26.67 17.29 -7.91
C LYS A 31 -26.91 16.25 -9.01
N ALA A 32 -26.36 15.06 -8.87
CA ALA A 32 -26.70 13.87 -9.66
C ALA A 32 -27.20 12.75 -8.72
N PRO A 33 -28.14 11.90 -9.16
CA PRO A 33 -28.99 11.10 -8.28
C PRO A 33 -28.23 9.96 -7.60
N ALA A 34 -28.65 9.68 -6.36
CA ALA A 34 -28.16 8.59 -5.54
C ALA A 34 -28.38 7.24 -6.25
N ALA A 35 -27.29 6.57 -6.60
CA ALA A 35 -27.31 5.13 -6.82
C ALA A 35 -27.45 4.46 -5.46
N ASP A 36 -28.46 3.60 -5.33
CA ASP A 36 -28.77 2.82 -4.14
C ASP A 36 -27.49 2.23 -3.52
N ALA A 37 -27.14 2.77 -2.35
CA ALA A 37 -26.11 2.21 -1.50
C ALA A 37 -26.62 0.88 -0.95
N GLU A 38 -26.38 -0.19 -1.72
CA GLU A 38 -26.46 -1.55 -1.22
C GLU A 38 -25.57 -1.61 0.03
N LYS A 39 -26.23 -1.80 1.17
CA LYS A 39 -25.61 -1.75 2.49
C LYS A 39 -24.47 -2.79 2.51
N PRO A 40 -23.20 -2.39 2.69
CA PRO A 40 -22.10 -3.34 2.64
C PRO A 40 -22.31 -4.43 3.72
N PRO A 41 -22.10 -5.71 3.38
CA PRO A 41 -22.32 -6.80 4.33
C PRO A 41 -21.44 -6.65 5.57
N ALA A 42 -21.99 -7.01 6.72
CA ALA A 42 -21.34 -6.91 8.02
C ALA A 42 -20.02 -7.70 8.04
N GLY A 43 -18.92 -7.01 8.35
CA GLY A 43 -17.59 -7.63 8.52
C GLY A 43 -16.39 -6.80 8.07
N ALA A 44 -16.55 -5.52 7.74
CA ALA A 44 -15.41 -4.66 7.49
C ALA A 44 -14.75 -4.21 8.82
N PRO A 45 -13.45 -4.46 9.04
CA PRO A 45 -12.73 -3.77 10.10
C PRO A 45 -12.83 -2.26 9.89
N ASP A 46 -13.08 -1.53 10.97
CA ASP A 46 -12.90 -0.08 11.00
C ASP A 46 -11.41 0.28 10.76
N LEU A 47 -11.09 1.54 10.43
CA LEU A 47 -9.69 1.98 10.27
C LEU A 47 -8.76 1.50 11.41
N PRO A 48 -9.16 1.59 12.70
CA PRO A 48 -8.38 1.02 13.80
C PRO A 48 -8.08 -0.46 13.64
N ALA A 49 -9.05 -1.27 13.22
CA ALA A 49 -8.86 -2.69 12.98
C ALA A 49 -7.99 -2.97 11.75
N LEU A 50 -8.02 -2.12 10.70
CA LEU A 50 -7.03 -2.17 9.61
C LEU A 50 -5.61 -1.97 10.14
N GLY A 51 -5.39 -0.95 10.97
CA GLY A 51 -4.09 -0.70 11.58
C GLY A 51 -3.60 -1.85 12.46
N LYS A 52 -4.49 -2.43 13.27
CA LYS A 52 -4.17 -3.62 14.08
C LYS A 52 -3.78 -4.82 13.20
N ALA A 53 -4.51 -5.05 12.11
CA ALA A 53 -4.20 -6.12 11.17
C ALA A 53 -2.83 -5.91 10.51
N LEU A 54 -2.50 -4.67 10.13
CA LEU A 54 -1.18 -4.32 9.58
C LEU A 54 -0.05 -4.61 10.59
N CYS A 55 -0.19 -4.17 11.85
CA CYS A 55 0.81 -4.48 12.87
C CYS A 55 0.92 -5.98 13.15
N ALA A 56 -0.21 -6.70 13.23
CA ALA A 56 -0.21 -8.14 13.45
C ALA A 56 0.49 -8.90 12.31
N ALA A 57 0.20 -8.54 11.06
CA ALA A 57 0.85 -9.13 9.90
C ALA A 57 2.36 -8.84 9.88
N GLY A 58 2.76 -7.59 10.11
CA GLY A 58 4.17 -7.19 10.14
C GLY A 58 4.97 -7.88 11.25
N GLN A 59 4.44 -7.88 12.48
CA GLN A 59 5.11 -8.52 13.64
C GLN A 59 5.10 -10.05 13.56
N GLY A 60 4.05 -10.64 12.98
CA GLY A 60 3.96 -12.07 12.73
C GLY A 60 4.72 -12.52 11.48
N THR A 61 5.33 -11.59 10.73
CA THR A 61 5.93 -11.85 9.41
C THR A 61 4.98 -12.58 8.46
N ASP A 62 3.67 -12.33 8.59
CA ASP A 62 2.64 -12.92 7.74
C ASP A 62 2.48 -12.05 6.49
N ILE A 63 3.40 -12.27 5.53
CA ILE A 63 3.48 -11.49 4.31
C ILE A 63 2.21 -11.64 3.46
N LYS A 64 1.57 -12.81 3.50
CA LYS A 64 0.30 -13.05 2.79
C LYS A 64 -0.84 -12.23 3.41
N ALA A 65 -0.93 -12.21 4.75
CA ALA A 65 -1.88 -11.35 5.44
C ALA A 65 -1.62 -9.87 5.15
N LEU A 66 -0.35 -9.45 5.08
CA LEU A 66 0.02 -8.08 4.72
C LEU A 66 -0.50 -7.70 3.32
N PHE A 67 -0.26 -8.55 2.32
CA PHE A 67 -0.75 -8.28 0.96
C PHE A 67 -2.28 -8.26 0.87
N ALA A 68 -2.97 -9.07 1.68
CA ALA A 68 -4.43 -9.07 1.74
C ALA A 68 -5.03 -7.78 2.33
N LEU A 69 -4.23 -6.88 2.91
CA LEU A 69 -4.68 -5.58 3.39
C LEU A 69 -4.70 -4.51 2.30
N PHE A 70 -4.01 -4.72 1.17
CA PHE A 70 -4.05 -3.78 0.05
C PHE A 70 -5.36 -3.88 -0.72
N GLU A 71 -5.73 -2.78 -1.37
CA GLU A 71 -6.91 -2.76 -2.23
C GLU A 71 -6.67 -3.69 -3.43
N PRO A 72 -7.52 -4.71 -3.67
CA PRO A 72 -7.25 -5.76 -4.65
C PRO A 72 -7.04 -5.24 -6.08
N VAL A 73 -7.82 -4.26 -6.55
CA VAL A 73 -7.74 -3.80 -7.94
C VAL A 73 -6.41 -3.09 -8.20
N MET A 74 -6.00 -2.19 -7.30
CA MET A 74 -4.69 -1.53 -7.36
C MET A 74 -3.55 -2.53 -7.22
N PHE A 75 -3.66 -3.47 -6.29
CA PHE A 75 -2.64 -4.45 -6.03
C PHE A 75 -2.44 -5.41 -7.22
N ASP A 76 -3.54 -5.89 -7.81
CA ASP A 76 -3.51 -6.72 -9.01
C ASP A 76 -2.92 -5.96 -10.21
N ALA A 77 -3.26 -4.68 -10.37
CA ALA A 77 -2.66 -3.82 -11.39
C ALA A 77 -1.14 -3.69 -11.22
N GLN A 78 -0.66 -3.48 -9.98
CA GLN A 78 0.77 -3.42 -9.68
C GLN A 78 1.47 -4.76 -9.96
N MET A 79 0.87 -5.89 -9.56
CA MET A 79 1.43 -7.22 -9.82
C MET A 79 1.47 -7.56 -11.31
N ASN A 80 0.50 -7.11 -12.09
CA ASN A 80 0.50 -7.27 -13.55
C ASN A 80 1.62 -6.47 -14.20
N MET A 81 1.85 -5.22 -13.79
CA MET A 81 2.97 -4.40 -14.26
C MET A 81 4.32 -5.07 -13.98
N ILE A 82 4.51 -5.63 -12.77
CA ILE A 82 5.72 -6.38 -12.42
C ILE A 82 5.84 -7.63 -13.28
N ARG A 83 4.73 -8.36 -13.51
CA ARG A 83 4.74 -9.54 -14.37
C ARG A 83 5.21 -9.22 -15.79
N GLU A 84 4.69 -8.15 -16.39
CA GLU A 84 5.08 -7.71 -17.74
C GLU A 84 6.57 -7.37 -17.82
N PHE A 85 7.11 -6.72 -16.79
CA PHE A 85 8.55 -6.46 -16.69
C PHE A 85 9.37 -7.75 -16.56
N LEU A 86 8.93 -8.69 -15.73
CA LEU A 86 9.61 -10.00 -15.60
C LEU A 86 9.53 -10.81 -16.90
N GLN A 87 8.43 -10.70 -17.64
CA GLN A 87 8.27 -11.33 -18.95
C GLN A 87 9.28 -10.79 -19.96
N SER A 88 9.46 -9.46 -20.05
CA SER A 88 10.43 -8.89 -21.00
C SER A 88 11.86 -9.32 -20.68
N MET A 89 12.24 -9.38 -19.40
CA MET A 89 13.57 -9.86 -18.99
C MET A 89 13.75 -11.36 -19.22
N ALA A 90 12.70 -12.15 -19.00
CA ALA A 90 12.71 -13.59 -19.24
C ALA A 90 12.91 -13.91 -20.73
N GLU A 91 12.24 -13.17 -21.62
CA GLU A 91 12.41 -13.27 -23.07
C GLU A 91 13.84 -12.91 -23.52
N GLU A 92 14.44 -11.88 -22.92
CA GLU A 92 15.81 -11.47 -23.23
C GLU A 92 16.86 -12.50 -22.75
N ASN A 93 16.63 -13.10 -21.58
CA ASN A 93 17.60 -13.99 -20.93
C ASN A 93 17.35 -15.50 -21.17
N GLY A 94 16.22 -15.87 -21.79
CA GLY A 94 15.82 -17.26 -22.01
C GLY A 94 15.45 -18.01 -20.74
N GLU A 95 15.04 -17.29 -19.69
CA GLU A 95 14.64 -17.85 -18.39
C GLU A 95 13.12 -17.98 -18.29
N PRO A 96 12.58 -18.89 -17.45
CA PRO A 96 11.14 -18.93 -17.19
C PRO A 96 10.67 -17.69 -16.42
N VAL A 97 9.49 -17.20 -16.77
CA VAL A 97 8.82 -16.11 -16.05
C VAL A 97 8.47 -16.59 -14.64
N GLN A 98 8.99 -15.90 -13.62
CA GLN A 98 8.64 -16.17 -12.23
C GLN A 98 7.30 -15.52 -11.88
N ASP A 99 6.53 -16.14 -10.96
CA ASP A 99 5.33 -15.50 -10.42
C ASP A 99 5.74 -14.27 -9.59
N PRO A 100 5.31 -13.04 -9.94
CA PRO A 100 5.66 -11.83 -9.20
C PRO A 100 5.26 -11.91 -7.72
N MET A 101 4.16 -12.59 -7.39
CA MET A 101 3.73 -12.75 -6.00
C MET A 101 4.68 -13.64 -5.21
N GLU A 102 5.08 -14.79 -5.76
CA GLU A 102 6.05 -15.67 -5.09
C GLU A 102 7.41 -14.99 -4.92
N GLY A 103 7.85 -14.25 -5.94
CA GLY A 103 9.06 -13.44 -5.88
C GLY A 103 8.99 -12.38 -4.75
N ALA A 104 7.90 -11.62 -4.70
CA ALA A 104 7.69 -10.62 -3.66
C ALA A 104 7.66 -11.25 -2.26
N ILE A 105 6.89 -12.33 -2.05
CA ILE A 105 6.83 -13.05 -0.77
C ILE A 105 8.24 -13.48 -0.34
N ARG A 106 9.02 -14.08 -1.25
CA ARG A 106 10.37 -14.56 -0.95
C ARG A 106 11.31 -13.41 -0.54
N GLU A 107 11.28 -12.29 -1.24
CA GLU A 107 12.11 -11.13 -0.92
C GLU A 107 11.70 -10.51 0.43
N PHE A 108 10.40 -10.36 0.68
CA PHE A 108 9.90 -9.88 1.97
C PHE A 108 10.25 -10.82 3.13
N GLU A 109 10.19 -12.14 2.93
CA GLU A 109 10.61 -13.11 3.95
C GLU A 109 12.11 -13.03 4.27
N ILE A 110 12.97 -12.77 3.27
CA ILE A 110 14.40 -12.53 3.49
C ILE A 110 14.59 -11.25 4.29
N GLN A 111 13.97 -10.15 3.86
CA GLN A 111 14.07 -8.85 4.54
C GLN A 111 13.55 -8.90 5.98
N ALA A 112 12.44 -9.60 6.22
CA ALA A 112 11.85 -9.74 7.54
C ALA A 112 12.72 -10.59 8.49
N LYS A 113 13.50 -11.55 7.97
CA LYS A 113 14.49 -12.29 8.77
C LYS A 113 15.67 -11.43 9.16
N GLU A 114 16.14 -10.57 8.25
CA GLU A 114 17.27 -9.68 8.48
C GLU A 114 16.90 -8.45 9.33
N ASN A 115 15.66 -7.97 9.21
CA ASN A 115 15.17 -6.73 9.80
C ASN A 115 13.74 -6.94 10.34
N PRO A 116 13.54 -7.77 11.37
CA PRO A 116 12.20 -8.07 11.88
C PRO A 116 11.55 -6.84 12.49
N LEU A 117 10.26 -6.63 12.25
CA LEU A 117 9.51 -5.55 12.88
C LEU A 117 9.41 -5.77 14.40
N VAL A 118 10.21 -5.05 15.18
CA VAL A 118 10.30 -5.19 16.64
C VAL A 118 9.24 -4.37 17.35
N VAL A 119 8.92 -3.19 16.82
CA VAL A 119 7.85 -2.32 17.33
C VAL A 119 6.86 -2.07 16.22
N CYS A 120 5.58 -2.22 16.53
CA CYS A 120 4.48 -1.70 15.73
C CYS A 120 3.38 -1.27 16.69
N ARG A 121 3.01 0.01 16.65
CA ARG A 121 1.95 0.58 17.50
C ARG A 121 1.13 1.53 16.66
N ILE A 122 -0.19 1.44 16.77
CA ILE A 122 -1.10 2.39 16.13
C ILE A 122 -1.29 3.57 17.08
N GLU A 123 -0.83 4.74 16.66
CA GLU A 123 -0.94 5.98 17.45
C GLU A 123 -2.30 6.63 17.25
N ASN A 124 -2.75 6.69 15.99
CA ASN A 124 -4.02 7.30 15.63
C ASN A 124 -4.55 6.74 14.30
N THR A 125 -5.85 6.87 14.08
CA THR A 125 -6.47 6.67 12.78
C THR A 125 -7.44 7.79 12.49
N ALA A 126 -7.42 8.33 11.28
CA ALA A 126 -8.29 9.44 10.90
C ALA A 126 -8.87 9.22 9.50
N PRO A 127 -10.20 9.32 9.32
CA PRO A 127 -10.76 9.62 8.01
C PRO A 127 -10.19 10.94 7.48
N GLY A 128 -10.08 11.06 6.17
CA GLY A 128 -9.49 12.22 5.51
C GLY A 128 -9.96 12.34 4.07
N GLU A 129 -9.49 13.41 3.42
CA GLU A 129 -9.75 13.62 2.00
C GLU A 129 -8.89 12.69 1.15
N CYS A 130 -9.43 12.25 0.03
CA CYS A 130 -8.65 11.53 -0.97
C CYS A 130 -7.72 12.51 -1.69
N SER A 131 -6.42 12.29 -1.56
CA SER A 131 -5.43 13.09 -2.29
C SER A 131 -5.61 12.92 -3.80
N GLU A 132 -5.19 13.93 -4.56
CA GLU A 132 -5.22 13.88 -6.03
C GLU A 132 -4.44 12.68 -6.56
N GLN A 133 -3.32 12.31 -5.90
CA GLN A 133 -2.55 11.12 -6.26
C GLN A 133 -3.35 9.82 -6.12
N ILE A 134 -4.09 9.65 -5.02
CA ILE A 134 -4.95 8.47 -4.82
C ILE A 134 -6.03 8.45 -5.91
N LEU A 135 -6.72 9.57 -6.12
CA LEU A 135 -7.78 9.68 -7.11
C LEU A 135 -7.28 9.39 -8.53
N GLN A 136 -6.11 9.91 -8.89
CA GLN A 136 -5.51 9.67 -10.21
C GLN A 136 -5.09 8.22 -10.40
N SER A 137 -4.60 7.55 -9.34
CA SER A 137 -4.23 6.12 -9.41
C SER A 137 -5.44 5.22 -9.70
N TYR A 138 -6.61 5.56 -9.16
CA TYR A 138 -7.85 4.81 -9.42
C TYR A 138 -8.57 5.20 -10.71
N LYS A 139 -8.28 6.38 -11.25
CA LYS A 139 -8.91 6.87 -12.50
C LYS A 139 -8.65 5.93 -13.67
N ASP A 140 -7.41 5.44 -13.79
CA ASP A 140 -7.00 4.53 -14.86
C ASP A 140 -7.62 3.13 -14.72
N LEU A 141 -8.12 2.82 -13.52
CA LEU A 141 -8.79 1.56 -13.18
C LEU A 141 -10.33 1.67 -13.24
N ASN A 142 -10.86 2.84 -13.64
CA ASN A 142 -12.30 3.13 -13.67
C ASN A 142 -12.99 2.82 -12.33
N ALA A 143 -12.30 3.11 -11.23
CA ALA A 143 -12.78 2.93 -9.86
C ALA A 143 -12.66 4.26 -9.09
N ALA A 144 -13.43 4.43 -8.02
CA ALA A 144 -13.29 5.58 -7.13
C ALA A 144 -13.50 5.14 -5.67
N PRO A 145 -12.60 5.52 -4.75
CA PRO A 145 -12.78 5.20 -3.34
C PRO A 145 -14.00 5.94 -2.79
N GLN A 146 -14.73 5.28 -1.90
CA GLN A 146 -15.88 5.85 -1.19
C GLN A 146 -15.44 6.87 -0.13
N ALA A 147 -14.27 6.62 0.48
CA ALA A 147 -13.65 7.47 1.47
C ALA A 147 -12.14 7.22 1.51
N CYS A 148 -11.39 8.16 2.07
CA CYS A 148 -9.98 8.01 2.35
C CYS A 148 -9.70 8.27 3.83
N GLY A 149 -8.51 7.86 4.26
CA GLY A 149 -8.06 8.04 5.63
C GLY A 149 -6.60 7.66 5.78
N SER A 150 -6.14 7.63 7.01
CA SER A 150 -4.79 7.22 7.35
C SER A 150 -4.73 6.50 8.68
N VAL A 151 -3.78 5.57 8.76
CA VAL A 151 -3.37 4.91 9.99
C VAL A 151 -2.00 5.44 10.34
N THR A 152 -1.88 6.24 11.40
CA THR A 152 -0.59 6.66 11.92
C THR A 152 -0.02 5.57 12.81
N MET A 153 1.16 5.09 12.46
CA MET A 153 1.83 4.05 13.22
C MET A 153 3.26 4.40 13.58
N THR A 154 3.68 3.95 14.75
CA THR A 154 5.07 3.93 15.16
C THR A 154 5.65 2.54 14.91
N SER A 155 6.75 2.47 14.17
CA SER A 155 7.42 1.24 13.78
C SER A 155 8.92 1.27 14.06
N LYS A 156 9.54 0.08 14.19
CA LYS A 156 11.00 -0.08 14.38
C LYS A 156 11.44 -1.47 13.91
N MET A 157 12.44 -1.56 13.03
CA MET A 157 12.88 -2.83 12.43
C MET A 157 14.18 -3.39 13.05
N LYS A 158 14.96 -2.58 13.79
CA LYS A 158 16.14 -3.05 14.55
C LYS A 158 16.20 -2.43 15.92
N LEU A 159 16.82 -3.11 16.89
CA LEU A 159 16.91 -2.61 18.28
C LEU A 159 17.68 -1.29 18.42
N ASP A 160 18.65 -1.03 17.55
CA ASP A 160 19.49 0.17 17.52
C ASP A 160 18.93 1.30 16.62
N GLU A 161 17.84 1.04 15.91
CA GLU A 161 17.14 2.04 15.10
C GLU A 161 16.26 2.96 15.96
N GLN A 162 16.04 4.19 15.50
CA GLN A 162 15.03 5.06 16.10
C GLN A 162 13.63 4.62 15.67
N GLU A 163 12.65 4.76 16.57
CA GLU A 163 11.26 4.55 16.21
C GLU A 163 10.84 5.61 15.17
N ALA A 164 10.14 5.17 14.12
CA ALA A 164 9.60 6.04 13.08
C ALA A 164 8.08 6.08 13.19
N THR A 165 7.50 7.28 13.27
CA THR A 165 6.04 7.47 13.27
C THR A 165 5.59 8.03 11.94
N GLU A 166 4.80 7.24 11.21
CA GLU A 166 4.42 7.55 9.82
C GLU A 166 2.92 7.31 9.58
N PRO A 167 2.27 8.17 8.76
CA PRO A 167 0.92 7.92 8.29
C PRO A 167 0.92 6.94 7.11
N VAL A 168 0.21 5.84 7.25
CA VAL A 168 -0.06 4.89 6.17
C VAL A 168 -1.41 5.22 5.54
N PRO A 169 -1.47 5.59 4.25
CA PRO A 169 -2.72 5.94 3.59
C PRO A 169 -3.67 4.75 3.46
N ALA A 170 -4.96 5.01 3.62
CA ALA A 170 -6.00 4.00 3.53
C ALA A 170 -7.18 4.52 2.69
N VAL A 171 -7.87 3.59 2.02
CA VAL A 171 -9.01 3.86 1.14
C VAL A 171 -10.15 2.92 1.47
N GLN A 172 -11.38 3.38 1.24
CA GLN A 172 -12.58 2.58 1.44
C GLN A 172 -13.21 2.19 0.11
N PHE A 173 -13.45 0.91 -0.09
CA PHE A 173 -14.21 0.36 -1.21
C PHE A 173 -15.22 -0.65 -0.70
N ASN A 174 -16.45 -0.60 -1.21
CA ASN A 174 -17.54 -1.51 -0.84
C ASN A 174 -17.70 -1.64 0.69
N GLY A 175 -17.57 -0.53 1.41
CA GLY A 175 -17.66 -0.46 2.87
C GLY A 175 -16.43 -0.99 3.63
N ARG A 176 -15.38 -1.44 2.95
CA ARG A 176 -14.18 -2.02 3.55
C ARG A 176 -12.97 -1.11 3.40
N TRP A 177 -12.17 -1.01 4.45
CA TRP A 177 -10.92 -0.25 4.45
C TRP A 177 -9.75 -1.13 3.99
N PHE A 178 -8.91 -0.55 3.15
CA PHE A 178 -7.70 -1.15 2.60
C PHE A 178 -6.54 -0.17 2.73
N LEU A 179 -5.32 -0.68 2.80
CA LEU A 179 -4.13 0.13 2.64
C LEU A 179 -4.02 0.55 1.18
N PHE A 180 -3.69 1.82 0.97
CA PHE A 180 -3.31 2.30 -0.34
C PHE A 180 -1.82 1.96 -0.55
N PRO A 181 -1.46 1.14 -1.55
CA PRO A 181 -0.06 0.85 -1.84
C PRO A 181 0.60 2.16 -2.32
N ALA A 182 1.55 2.67 -1.54
CA ALA A 182 2.36 3.80 -1.97
C ALA A 182 3.21 3.36 -3.19
N MET A 183 3.06 4.07 -4.30
CA MET A 183 3.88 3.91 -5.51
C MET A 183 5.10 4.82 -5.45
#